data_AF-A0A497JJW8-F1
#
_entry.id   AF-A0A497JJW8-F1
#
_cell.length_a   1.000
_cell.length_b   1.000
_cell.length_c   1.000
_cell.angle_alpha   90.00
_cell.angle_beta   90.00
_cell.angle_gamma   90.00
#
_symmetry.space_group_name_H-M   'P 1'
#
loop_
_entity.id
_entity.type
_entity.pdbx_description
1 polymer ?
#
loop_
_entity_poly.entity_id
_entity_poly.type
_entity_poly.pdbx_seq_one_letter_code
_entity_poly.pdbx_strand_id
1 'polypeptide(L)'
;MRAHEQTFTDFKQFRRRVRAKNPEFEQALKEYFANGGIVRVLINTSKEWPKLLYPSQQRLCTLIKEKKKQRQELMERKSAWQKRLFNAELYNITNFLKKYTEPLYWRHVLKYIADSDYRNDARSVKLPVNLVADPRWKPMIKMFVEDIDYRKQLRLTVEESFVYKKDKKLAKYSQQLIEFRKQESQRKIDELNKKIEELDKEIDILKKLLRWAKA
;
A
#
# COMPACT_ATOMS: atom_id res chain seq x y z
N MET A 1 -25.24 -33.44 40.03
CA MET A 1 -25.75 -32.30 39.23
C MET A 1 -25.38 -32.54 37.77
N ARG A 2 -26.31 -32.33 36.83
CA ARG A 2 -26.12 -32.64 35.41
C ARG A 2 -25.30 -31.53 34.72
N ALA A 3 -24.46 -31.92 33.76
CA ALA A 3 -23.84 -30.97 32.85
C ALA A 3 -24.93 -30.17 32.14
N HIS A 4 -24.76 -28.86 32.04
CA HIS A 4 -25.73 -27.98 31.38
C HIS A 4 -25.05 -27.16 30.30
N GLU A 5 -25.74 -27.01 29.18
CA GLU A 5 -25.30 -26.15 28.09
C GLU A 5 -25.63 -24.70 28.42
N GLN A 6 -24.70 -23.80 28.16
CA GLN A 6 -24.94 -22.38 28.30
C GLN A 6 -24.30 -21.61 27.14
N THR A 7 -25.06 -20.66 26.60
CA THR A 7 -24.61 -19.74 25.55
C THR A 7 -24.23 -18.41 26.19
N PHE A 8 -23.12 -17.84 25.72
CA PHE A 8 -22.57 -16.57 26.14
C PHE A 8 -22.33 -15.70 24.91
N THR A 9 -22.66 -14.42 25.03
CA THR A 9 -22.39 -13.38 24.02
C THR A 9 -21.42 -12.32 24.54
N ASP A 10 -21.03 -12.41 25.82
CA ASP A 10 -20.13 -11.47 26.49
C ASP A 10 -19.19 -12.21 27.44
N PHE A 11 -17.95 -11.72 27.51
CA PHE A 11 -16.92 -12.27 28.37
C PHE A 11 -17.26 -12.15 29.85
N LYS A 12 -17.89 -11.04 30.29
CA LYS A 12 -18.23 -10.87 31.71
C LYS A 12 -19.28 -11.90 32.14
N GLN A 13 -20.26 -12.19 31.27
CA GLN A 13 -21.25 -13.24 31.50
C GLN A 13 -20.59 -14.63 31.61
N PHE A 14 -19.68 -14.94 30.68
CA PHE A 14 -18.91 -16.19 30.69
C PHE A 14 -18.15 -16.35 32.01
N ARG A 15 -17.39 -15.31 32.42
CA ARG A 15 -16.54 -15.37 33.62
C ARG A 15 -17.33 -15.47 34.93
N ARG A 16 -18.56 -14.92 34.99
CA ARG A 16 -19.44 -15.06 36.16
C ARG A 16 -19.87 -16.52 36.38
N ARG A 17 -20.00 -17.30 35.31
CA ARG A 17 -20.48 -18.70 35.36
C ARG A 17 -19.33 -19.71 35.39
N VAL A 18 -18.24 -19.44 34.69
CA VAL A 18 -17.08 -20.32 34.59
C VAL A 18 -15.99 -19.87 35.55
N ARG A 19 -15.74 -20.65 36.61
CA ARG A 19 -14.73 -20.36 37.65
C ARG A 19 -13.32 -20.87 37.30
N ALA A 20 -13.20 -21.89 36.46
CA ALA A 20 -11.93 -22.39 35.95
C ALA A 20 -11.11 -21.25 35.32
N LYS A 21 -9.78 -21.31 35.39
CA LYS A 21 -8.88 -20.30 34.81
C LYS A 21 -8.01 -20.94 33.74
N ASN A 22 -7.97 -20.30 32.57
CA ASN A 22 -7.05 -20.64 31.50
C ASN A 22 -6.65 -19.33 30.79
N PRO A 23 -5.44 -18.79 31.04
CA PRO A 23 -5.06 -17.46 30.57
C PRO A 23 -5.04 -17.35 29.04
N GLU A 24 -4.63 -18.41 28.32
CA GLU A 24 -4.61 -18.43 26.85
C GLU A 24 -6.03 -18.31 26.28
N PHE A 25 -6.97 -19.13 26.78
CA PHE A 25 -8.35 -19.11 26.31
C PHE A 25 -9.13 -17.90 26.80
N GLU A 26 -8.85 -17.39 28.00
CA GLU A 26 -9.47 -16.15 28.50
C GLU A 26 -9.12 -14.95 27.64
N GLN A 27 -7.85 -14.81 27.22
CA GLN A 27 -7.46 -13.73 26.33
C GLN A 27 -8.13 -13.86 24.95
N ALA A 28 -8.08 -15.06 24.36
CA ALA A 28 -8.74 -15.32 23.08
C ALA A 28 -10.25 -15.04 23.13
N LEU A 29 -10.91 -15.42 24.22
CA LEU A 29 -12.33 -15.18 24.43
C LEU A 29 -12.67 -13.70 24.55
N LYS A 30 -11.87 -12.91 25.30
CA LYS A 30 -12.08 -11.46 25.40
C LYS A 30 -12.09 -10.80 24.02
N GLU A 31 -11.09 -11.14 23.20
CA GLU A 31 -10.96 -10.59 21.85
C GLU A 31 -12.05 -11.14 20.92
N TYR A 32 -12.43 -12.41 21.04
CA TYR A 32 -13.51 -13.02 20.27
C TYR A 32 -14.87 -12.37 20.56
N PHE A 33 -15.20 -12.14 21.83
CA PHE A 33 -16.43 -11.46 22.23
C PHE A 33 -16.43 -9.98 21.83
N ALA A 34 -15.29 -9.29 21.90
CA ALA A 34 -15.17 -7.91 21.42
C ALA A 34 -15.52 -7.78 19.93
N ASN A 35 -15.25 -8.85 19.15
CA ASN A 35 -15.61 -8.95 17.73
C ASN A 35 -17.03 -9.51 17.48
N GLY A 36 -17.90 -9.55 18.51
CA GLY A 36 -19.28 -10.04 18.40
C GLY A 36 -19.41 -11.56 18.34
N GLY A 37 -18.38 -12.30 18.72
CA GLY A 37 -18.40 -13.76 18.79
C GLY A 37 -19.41 -14.30 19.80
N ILE A 38 -19.95 -15.49 19.53
CA ILE A 38 -20.89 -16.18 20.42
C ILE A 38 -20.31 -17.55 20.74
N VAL A 39 -20.39 -17.94 22.00
CA VAL A 39 -19.82 -19.20 22.49
C VAL A 39 -20.89 -20.00 23.23
N ARG A 40 -21.05 -21.27 22.88
CA ARG A 40 -21.85 -22.24 23.66
C ARG A 40 -20.90 -23.25 24.27
N VAL A 41 -21.02 -23.50 25.56
CA VAL A 41 -20.18 -24.46 26.29
C VAL A 41 -21.01 -25.43 27.11
N LEU A 42 -20.43 -26.60 27.38
CA LEU A 42 -20.93 -27.55 28.35
C LEU A 42 -20.20 -27.31 29.68
N ILE A 43 -20.94 -26.83 30.68
CA ILE A 43 -20.41 -26.58 32.02
C ILE A 43 -20.58 -27.84 32.86
N ASN A 44 -19.45 -28.45 33.23
CA ASN A 44 -19.42 -29.52 34.21
C ASN A 44 -19.24 -28.92 35.61
N THR A 45 -19.74 -29.60 36.64
CA THR A 45 -19.59 -29.19 38.04
C THR A 45 -18.14 -29.28 38.57
N SER A 46 -17.21 -29.83 37.80
CA SER A 46 -15.78 -29.86 38.11
C SER A 46 -15.15 -28.47 37.99
N LYS A 47 -14.00 -28.24 38.65
CA LYS A 47 -13.17 -27.03 38.46
C LYS A 47 -12.46 -27.00 37.10
N GLU A 48 -12.85 -27.86 36.17
CA GLU A 48 -12.24 -28.03 34.86
C GLU A 48 -12.74 -26.97 33.88
N TRP A 49 -11.94 -26.74 32.83
CA TRP A 49 -12.30 -25.81 31.77
C TRP A 49 -13.49 -26.39 30.97
N PRO A 50 -14.55 -25.61 30.70
CA PRO A 50 -15.77 -26.15 30.10
C PRO A 50 -15.55 -26.57 28.65
N LYS A 51 -16.27 -27.57 28.16
CA LYS A 51 -16.11 -28.05 26.78
C LYS A 51 -16.80 -27.10 25.79
N LEU A 52 -16.12 -26.72 24.72
CA LEU A 52 -16.69 -25.85 23.68
C LEU A 52 -17.64 -26.63 22.76
N LEU A 53 -18.90 -26.22 22.70
CA LEU A 53 -19.92 -26.79 21.80
C LEU A 53 -20.13 -25.94 20.54
N TYR A 54 -20.07 -24.62 20.68
CA TYR A 54 -20.14 -23.67 19.58
C TYR A 54 -19.16 -22.52 19.81
N PRO A 55 -18.44 -22.05 18.77
CA PRO A 55 -18.42 -22.59 17.40
C PRO A 55 -17.80 -24.00 17.35
N SER A 56 -18.36 -24.85 16.47
CA SER A 56 -17.86 -26.22 16.30
C SER A 56 -16.47 -26.23 15.66
N GLN A 57 -15.73 -27.34 15.82
CA GLN A 57 -14.41 -27.50 15.19
C GLN A 57 -14.46 -27.25 13.67
N GLN A 58 -15.46 -27.80 12.99
CA GLN A 58 -15.65 -27.61 11.55
C GLN A 58 -15.91 -26.13 11.21
N ARG A 59 -16.77 -25.44 11.98
CA ARG A 59 -17.05 -24.01 11.79
C ARG A 59 -15.79 -23.16 11.96
N LEU A 60 -15.00 -23.44 13.00
CA LEU A 60 -13.72 -22.75 13.25
C LEU A 60 -12.73 -22.98 12.10
N CYS A 61 -12.60 -24.21 11.60
CA CYS A 61 -11.76 -24.51 10.43
C CYS A 61 -12.20 -23.72 9.19
N THR A 62 -13.51 -23.65 8.92
CA THR A 62 -14.05 -22.87 7.79
C THR A 62 -13.75 -21.38 7.95
N LEU A 63 -14.01 -20.79 9.12
CA LEU A 63 -13.72 -19.37 9.39
C LEU A 63 -12.22 -19.06 9.24
N ILE A 64 -11.34 -19.93 9.75
CA ILE A 64 -9.88 -19.78 9.57
C ILE A 64 -9.52 -19.81 8.08
N LYS A 65 -10.11 -20.72 7.29
CA LYS A 65 -9.85 -20.83 5.85
C LYS A 65 -10.31 -19.56 5.11
N GLU A 66 -11.50 -19.06 5.42
CA GLU A 66 -12.04 -17.82 4.85
C GLU A 66 -11.14 -16.61 5.17
N LYS A 67 -10.74 -16.45 6.43
CA LYS A 67 -9.86 -15.36 6.86
C LYS A 67 -8.47 -15.45 6.22
N LYS A 68 -7.91 -16.65 6.08
CA LYS A 68 -6.66 -16.87 5.33
C LYS A 68 -6.78 -16.48 3.86
N LYS A 69 -7.92 -16.77 3.22
CA LYS A 69 -8.17 -16.36 1.83
C LYS A 69 -8.22 -14.84 1.71
N GLN A 70 -8.97 -14.16 2.60
CA GLN A 70 -9.02 -12.69 2.65
C GLN A 70 -7.63 -12.08 2.86
N ARG A 71 -6.83 -12.66 3.76
CA ARG A 71 -5.45 -12.23 4.01
C ARG A 71 -4.58 -12.35 2.74
N GLN A 72 -4.71 -13.45 2.01
CA GLN A 72 -3.96 -13.67 0.78
C GLN A 72 -4.31 -12.62 -0.28
N GLU A 73 -5.60 -12.33 -0.47
CA GLU A 73 -6.06 -11.29 -1.42
C GLU A 73 -5.51 -9.90 -1.05
N LEU A 74 -5.45 -9.56 0.24
CA LEU A 74 -4.84 -8.29 0.69
C LEU A 74 -3.32 -8.26 0.47
N MET A 75 -2.63 -9.39 0.67
CA MET A 75 -1.19 -9.51 0.42
C MET A 75 -0.85 -9.33 -1.07
N GLU A 76 -1.67 -9.89 -1.97
CA GLU A 76 -1.51 -9.69 -3.41
C GLU A 76 -1.69 -8.22 -3.79
N ARG A 77 -2.72 -7.55 -3.25
CA ARG A 77 -2.93 -6.10 -3.45
C ARG A 77 -1.76 -5.28 -2.91
N LYS A 78 -1.23 -5.63 -1.73
CA LYS A 78 -0.05 -4.97 -1.15
C LYS A 78 1.16 -5.11 -2.08
N SER A 79 1.41 -6.32 -2.61
CA SER A 79 2.52 -6.56 -3.54
C SER A 79 2.43 -5.69 -4.80
N ALA A 80 1.21 -5.49 -5.32
CA ALA A 80 0.98 -4.62 -6.48
C ALA A 80 1.31 -3.15 -6.16
N TRP A 81 0.93 -2.66 -4.98
CA TRP A 81 1.28 -1.31 -4.54
C TRP A 81 2.77 -1.14 -4.27
N GLN A 82 3.44 -2.15 -3.70
CA GLN A 82 4.90 -2.14 -3.52
C GLN A 82 5.62 -2.06 -4.87
N LYS A 83 5.17 -2.81 -5.89
CA LYS A 83 5.70 -2.69 -7.25
C LYS A 83 5.51 -1.28 -7.82
N ARG A 84 4.35 -0.65 -7.58
CA ARG A 84 4.09 0.74 -8.01
C ARG A 84 5.00 1.73 -7.32
N LEU A 85 5.21 1.60 -6.02
CA LEU A 85 6.13 2.44 -5.24
C LEU A 85 7.56 2.30 -5.76
N PHE A 86 8.04 1.07 -5.91
CA PHE A 86 9.37 0.78 -6.43
C PHE A 86 9.58 1.36 -7.84
N ASN A 87 8.59 1.22 -8.72
CA ASN A 87 8.65 1.82 -10.05
C ASN A 87 8.67 3.35 -10.01
N ALA A 88 7.98 3.98 -9.05
CA ALA A 88 8.00 5.44 -8.87
C ALA A 88 9.35 5.92 -8.31
N GLU A 89 9.99 5.15 -7.43
CA GLU A 89 11.35 5.42 -6.93
C GLU A 89 12.40 5.31 -8.03
N LEU A 90 12.32 4.24 -8.82
CA LEU A 90 13.25 4.00 -9.92
C LEU A 90 12.97 4.85 -11.16
N TYR A 91 11.82 5.54 -11.24
CA TYR A 91 11.45 6.31 -12.43
C TYR A 91 12.54 7.31 -12.86
N ASN A 92 13.09 8.08 -11.92
CA ASN A 92 14.12 9.07 -12.25
C ASN A 92 15.44 8.41 -12.67
N ILE A 93 15.83 7.33 -12.00
CA ILE A 93 17.08 6.60 -12.28
C ILE A 93 17.00 5.92 -13.65
N THR A 94 15.90 5.22 -13.91
CA THR A 94 15.68 4.50 -15.17
C THR A 94 15.64 5.45 -16.35
N ASN A 95 14.92 6.56 -16.26
CA ASN A 95 14.92 7.57 -17.33
C ASN A 95 16.27 8.28 -17.47
N PHE A 96 16.97 8.55 -16.36
CA PHE A 96 18.31 9.12 -16.41
C PHE A 96 19.31 8.22 -17.16
N LEU A 97 19.22 6.90 -17.01
CA LEU A 97 20.06 5.96 -17.76
C LEU A 97 19.60 5.84 -19.22
N LYS A 98 18.29 5.70 -19.45
CA LYS A 98 17.73 5.56 -20.80
C LYS A 98 17.95 6.78 -21.68
N LYS A 99 18.16 7.99 -21.13
CA LYS A 99 18.45 9.17 -21.94
C LYS A 99 19.69 8.98 -22.84
N TYR A 100 20.69 8.21 -22.41
CA TYR A 100 21.93 8.01 -23.16
C TYR A 100 21.76 7.14 -24.40
N THR A 101 20.72 6.30 -24.43
CA THR A 101 20.37 5.48 -25.60
C THR A 101 19.51 6.25 -26.61
N GLU A 102 19.04 7.45 -26.27
CA GLU A 102 18.18 8.24 -27.13
C GLU A 102 19.01 9.15 -28.06
N PRO A 103 18.93 9.03 -29.38
CA PRO A 103 19.66 9.90 -30.31
C PRO A 103 19.32 11.39 -30.13
N LEU A 104 18.08 11.67 -29.72
CA LEU A 104 17.61 13.02 -29.45
C LEU A 104 18.37 13.70 -28.31
N TYR A 105 18.81 12.94 -27.30
CA TYR A 105 19.66 13.44 -26.23
C TYR A 105 20.98 13.98 -26.78
N TRP A 106 21.64 13.21 -27.64
CA TRP A 106 22.91 13.61 -28.23
C TRP A 106 22.77 14.80 -29.18
N ARG A 107 21.67 14.88 -29.94
CA ARG A 107 21.34 16.09 -30.72
C ARG A 107 21.22 17.33 -29.84
N HIS A 108 20.53 17.21 -28.70
CA HIS A 108 20.45 18.30 -27.72
C HIS A 108 21.85 18.70 -27.23
N VAL A 109 22.68 17.74 -26.81
CA VAL A 109 24.04 18.01 -26.31
C VAL A 109 24.90 18.71 -27.35
N LEU A 110 24.89 18.23 -28.60
CA LEU A 110 25.64 18.85 -29.70
C LEU A 110 25.20 20.30 -29.95
N LYS A 111 23.88 20.56 -30.02
CA LYS A 111 23.35 21.93 -30.18
C LYS A 111 23.69 22.80 -28.97
N TYR A 112 23.62 22.26 -27.76
CA TYR A 112 23.99 23.00 -26.55
C TYR A 112 25.46 23.44 -26.54
N ILE A 113 26.35 22.65 -27.15
CA ILE A 113 27.77 22.98 -27.26
C ILE A 113 28.03 23.92 -28.45
N ALA A 114 27.46 23.65 -29.61
CA ALA A 114 27.79 24.36 -30.86
C ALA A 114 27.00 25.66 -31.09
N ASP A 115 25.78 25.76 -30.58
CA ASP A 115 24.86 26.89 -30.85
C ASP A 115 24.64 27.72 -29.57
N SER A 116 25.17 28.94 -29.56
CA SER A 116 25.08 29.86 -28.43
C SER A 116 23.65 30.34 -28.16
N ASP A 117 22.84 30.53 -29.21
CA ASP A 117 21.45 30.95 -29.10
C ASP A 117 20.60 29.81 -28.52
N TYR A 118 20.78 28.59 -29.04
CA TYR A 118 20.18 27.39 -28.47
C TYR A 118 20.54 27.19 -27.00
N ARG A 119 21.82 27.35 -26.66
CA ARG A 119 22.31 27.21 -25.28
C ARG A 119 21.60 28.17 -24.33
N ASN A 120 21.41 29.42 -24.75
CA ASN A 120 20.71 30.43 -23.95
C ASN A 120 19.24 30.06 -23.77
N ASP A 121 18.55 29.66 -24.85
CA ASP A 121 17.16 29.22 -24.77
C ASP A 121 16.98 28.01 -23.85
N ALA A 122 17.85 27.01 -23.99
CA ALA A 122 17.83 25.80 -23.17
C ALA A 122 18.07 26.10 -21.67
N ARG A 123 18.97 27.06 -21.36
CA ARG A 123 19.24 27.51 -20.00
C ARG A 123 18.05 28.25 -19.38
N SER A 124 17.38 29.10 -20.15
CA SER A 124 16.17 29.80 -19.70
C SER A 124 15.03 28.84 -19.37
N VAL A 125 14.79 27.87 -20.25
CA VAL A 125 13.66 26.95 -20.18
C VAL A 125 13.89 25.78 -19.21
N LYS A 126 15.15 25.45 -18.91
CA LYS A 126 15.56 24.31 -18.07
C LYS A 126 14.85 23.01 -18.49
N LEU A 127 14.99 22.67 -19.77
CA LEU A 127 14.33 21.52 -20.39
C LEU A 127 14.66 20.21 -19.64
N PRO A 128 13.68 19.31 -19.37
CA PRO A 128 13.91 18.05 -18.68
C PRO A 128 14.53 16.99 -19.60
N VAL A 129 15.74 17.23 -20.10
CA VAL A 129 16.42 16.35 -21.07
C VAL A 129 16.73 14.96 -20.48
N ASN A 130 16.81 14.87 -19.15
CA ASN A 130 16.90 13.59 -18.44
C ASN A 130 15.65 12.70 -18.61
N LEU A 131 14.54 13.25 -19.09
CA LEU A 131 13.28 12.53 -19.36
C LEU A 131 13.03 12.34 -20.86
N VAL A 132 14.04 12.52 -21.72
CA VAL A 132 13.91 12.34 -23.18
C VAL A 132 13.48 10.94 -23.62
N ALA A 133 13.74 9.93 -22.77
CA ALA A 133 13.28 8.56 -22.99
C ALA A 133 11.82 8.33 -22.56
N ASP A 134 11.20 9.26 -21.83
CA ASP A 134 9.79 9.16 -21.45
C ASP A 134 8.89 9.59 -22.63
N PRO A 135 7.95 8.75 -23.09
CA PRO A 135 7.03 9.07 -24.18
C PRO A 135 6.22 10.36 -23.98
N ARG A 136 6.00 10.78 -22.73
CA ARG A 136 5.28 12.02 -22.40
C ARG A 136 6.11 13.27 -22.65
N TRP A 137 7.42 13.19 -22.41
CA TRP A 137 8.33 14.34 -22.50
C TRP A 137 9.07 14.39 -23.84
N LYS A 138 9.27 13.23 -24.48
CA LYS A 138 9.98 13.09 -25.76
C LYS A 138 9.45 14.01 -26.87
N PRO A 139 8.14 14.16 -27.11
CA PRO A 139 7.63 15.05 -28.16
C PRO A 139 7.99 16.52 -27.91
N MET A 140 7.83 17.00 -26.68
CA MET A 140 8.18 18.38 -26.31
C MET A 140 9.69 18.64 -26.47
N ILE A 141 10.52 17.70 -26.03
CA ILE A 141 11.98 17.80 -26.19
C ILE A 141 12.36 17.76 -27.67
N LYS A 142 11.69 16.92 -28.47
CA LYS A 142 11.90 16.83 -29.91
C LYS A 142 11.59 18.16 -30.58
N MET A 143 10.40 18.72 -30.33
CA MET A 143 10.01 20.04 -30.84
C MET A 143 11.01 21.12 -30.42
N PHE A 144 11.44 21.15 -29.16
CA PHE A 144 12.44 22.12 -28.70
C PHE A 144 13.79 22.00 -29.41
N VAL A 145 14.22 20.78 -29.73
CA VAL A 145 15.49 20.53 -30.42
C VAL A 145 15.38 20.84 -31.91
N GLU A 146 14.26 20.50 -32.56
CA GLU A 146 14.13 20.51 -34.02
C GLU A 146 13.48 21.79 -34.57
N ASP A 147 12.62 22.45 -33.80
CA ASP A 147 11.83 23.61 -34.23
C ASP A 147 12.27 24.89 -33.48
N ILE A 148 12.77 25.87 -34.24
CA ILE A 148 13.25 27.16 -33.71
C ILE A 148 12.10 28.02 -33.21
N ASP A 149 10.99 28.08 -33.94
CA ASP A 149 9.85 28.93 -33.58
C ASP A 149 9.22 28.43 -32.29
N TYR A 150 9.02 27.11 -32.19
CA TYR A 150 8.56 26.48 -30.96
C TYR A 150 9.52 26.74 -29.79
N ARG A 151 10.84 26.62 -30.02
CA ARG A 151 11.86 26.89 -29.00
C ARG A 151 11.75 28.31 -28.45
N LYS A 152 11.63 29.31 -29.33
CA LYS A 152 11.50 30.72 -28.97
C LYS A 152 10.19 31.00 -28.24
N GLN A 153 9.08 30.47 -28.73
CA GLN A 153 7.78 30.60 -28.07
C GLN A 153 7.78 29.96 -26.67
N LEU A 154 8.38 28.78 -26.52
CA LEU A 154 8.47 28.12 -25.21
C LEU A 154 9.32 28.93 -24.23
N ARG A 155 10.43 29.52 -24.70
CA ARG A 155 11.24 30.42 -23.88
C ARG A 155 10.44 31.64 -23.41
N LEU A 156 9.78 32.35 -24.33
CA LEU A 156 8.94 33.50 -24.00
C LEU A 156 7.87 33.12 -22.99
N THR A 157 7.18 32.00 -23.23
CA THR A 157 6.15 31.48 -22.31
C THR A 157 6.70 31.22 -20.92
N VAL A 158 7.88 30.63 -20.78
CA VAL A 158 8.50 30.36 -19.48
C VAL A 158 9.00 31.64 -18.80
N GLU A 159 9.44 32.65 -19.56
CA GLU A 159 9.92 33.93 -19.04
C GLU A 159 8.77 34.86 -18.61
N GLU A 160 7.68 34.90 -19.36
CA GLU A 160 6.56 35.84 -19.17
C GLU A 160 5.42 35.27 -18.32
N SER A 161 5.20 33.94 -18.32
CA SER A 161 4.07 33.34 -17.62
C SER A 161 4.19 33.48 -16.11
N PHE A 162 3.10 33.94 -15.49
CA PHE A 162 2.96 34.00 -14.03
C PHE A 162 3.16 32.63 -13.35
N VAL A 163 2.81 31.54 -14.05
CA VAL A 163 2.92 30.15 -13.55
C VAL A 163 4.38 29.74 -13.36
N TYR A 164 5.27 30.19 -14.24
CA TYR A 164 6.71 29.84 -14.21
C TYR A 164 7.59 30.91 -13.55
N LYS A 165 7.02 32.09 -13.24
CA LYS A 165 7.73 33.24 -12.66
C LYS A 165 8.45 32.93 -11.34
N LYS A 166 7.90 32.03 -10.52
CA LYS A 166 8.50 31.58 -9.24
C LYS A 166 9.47 30.40 -9.40
N ASP A 167 9.31 29.58 -10.43
CA ASP A 167 10.13 28.37 -10.64
C ASP A 167 10.11 27.93 -12.10
N LYS A 168 11.15 28.30 -12.86
CA LYS A 168 11.27 28.12 -14.31
C LYS A 168 11.56 26.68 -14.76
N LYS A 169 11.19 25.66 -13.97
CA LYS A 169 11.48 24.25 -14.27
C LYS A 169 10.24 23.54 -14.82
N LEU A 170 10.25 23.24 -16.12
CA LEU A 170 9.21 22.41 -16.76
C LEU A 170 9.07 21.02 -16.10
N ALA A 171 10.17 20.45 -15.61
CA ALA A 171 10.21 19.14 -14.94
C ALA A 171 9.52 19.10 -13.56
N LYS A 172 9.14 20.24 -12.99
CA LYS A 172 8.58 20.30 -11.63
C LYS A 172 7.32 19.45 -11.50
N TYR A 173 6.45 19.51 -12.50
CA TYR A 173 5.19 18.77 -12.51
C TYR A 173 5.41 17.26 -12.60
N SER A 174 6.47 16.77 -13.29
CA SER A 174 6.78 15.33 -13.26
C SER A 174 7.30 14.91 -11.90
N GLN A 175 8.19 15.68 -11.28
CA GLN A 175 8.70 15.39 -9.94
C GLN A 175 7.58 15.38 -8.89
N GLN A 176 6.70 16.38 -8.92
CA GLN A 176 5.53 16.45 -8.04
C GLN A 176 4.58 15.28 -8.27
N LEU A 177 4.34 14.89 -9.52
CA LEU A 177 3.48 13.74 -9.84
C LEU A 177 4.07 12.41 -9.35
N ILE A 178 5.39 12.23 -9.47
CA ILE A 178 6.07 11.04 -8.95
C ILE A 178 5.98 11.01 -7.42
N GLU A 179 6.23 12.14 -6.76
CA GLU A 179 6.15 12.24 -5.31
C GLU A 179 4.73 11.96 -4.81
N PHE A 180 3.72 12.51 -5.47
CA PHE A 180 2.32 12.19 -5.21
C PHE A 180 2.05 10.68 -5.32
N ARG A 181 2.52 10.03 -6.39
CA ARG A 181 2.36 8.58 -6.58
C ARG A 181 3.06 7.76 -5.50
N LYS A 182 4.22 8.20 -5.02
CA LYS A 182 4.93 7.55 -3.90
C LYS A 182 4.11 7.65 -2.63
N GLN A 183 3.67 8.84 -2.27
CA GLN A 183 2.86 9.09 -1.08
C GLN A 183 1.54 8.31 -1.11
N GLU A 184 0.85 8.29 -2.25
CA GLU A 184 -0.38 7.53 -2.43
C GLU A 184 -0.12 6.02 -2.27
N SER A 185 0.94 5.51 -2.91
CA SER A 185 1.30 4.10 -2.81
C SER A 185 1.66 3.70 -1.38
N GLN A 186 2.45 4.53 -0.68
CA GLN A 186 2.83 4.29 0.71
C GLN A 186 1.60 4.26 1.62
N ARG A 187 0.71 5.25 1.50
CA ARG A 187 -0.55 5.28 2.27
C ARG A 187 -1.37 4.02 2.05
N LYS A 188 -1.48 3.55 0.81
CA LYS A 188 -2.22 2.32 0.48
C LYS A 188 -1.56 1.07 1.07
N ILE A 189 -0.23 1.01 1.07
CA ILE A 189 0.52 -0.08 1.72
C ILE A 189 0.25 -0.09 3.22
N ASP A 190 0.27 1.07 3.88
CA ASP A 190 0.03 1.18 5.33
C ASP A 190 -1.41 0.82 5.70
N GLU A 191 -2.40 1.25 4.91
CA GLU A 191 -3.81 0.85 5.06
C GLU A 191 -3.97 -0.68 4.93
N LEU A 192 -3.26 -1.31 4.00
CA LEU A 192 -3.29 -2.77 3.81
C LEU A 192 -2.57 -3.52 4.94
N ASN A 193 -1.45 -3.00 5.45
CA ASN A 193 -0.72 -3.59 6.57
C ASN A 193 -1.61 -3.71 7.80
N LYS A 194 -2.32 -2.64 8.17
CA LYS A 194 -3.25 -2.65 9.31
C LYS A 194 -4.33 -3.73 9.17
N LYS A 195 -4.94 -3.84 7.97
CA LYS A 195 -5.97 -4.86 7.70
C LYS A 195 -5.42 -6.29 7.75
N ILE A 196 -4.18 -6.50 7.29
CA ILE A 196 -3.52 -7.80 7.36
C ILE A 196 -3.23 -8.17 8.81
N GLU A 197 -2.74 -7.23 9.62
CA GLU A 197 -2.49 -7.43 11.05
C GLU A 197 -3.77 -7.75 11.83
N GLU A 198 -4.88 -7.06 11.51
CA GLU A 198 -6.20 -7.36 12.08
C GLU A 198 -6.65 -8.79 11.74
N LEU A 199 -6.53 -9.21 10.47
CA LEU A 199 -6.84 -10.59 10.07
C LEU A 199 -5.93 -11.62 10.74
N ASP A 200 -4.63 -11.31 10.91
CA ASP A 200 -3.69 -12.23 11.56
C ASP A 200 -4.05 -12.43 13.04
N LYS A 201 -4.47 -11.37 13.74
CA LYS A 201 -5.01 -11.47 15.11
C LYS A 201 -6.28 -12.32 15.16
N GLU A 202 -7.24 -12.07 14.27
CA GLU A 202 -8.47 -12.87 14.20
C GLU A 202 -8.19 -14.35 13.93
N ILE A 203 -7.26 -14.67 13.03
CA ILE A 203 -6.86 -16.05 12.74
C ILE A 203 -6.25 -16.70 13.99
N ASP A 204 -5.42 -15.98 14.75
CA ASP A 204 -4.82 -16.50 15.98
C ASP A 204 -5.88 -16.80 17.05
N ILE A 205 -6.84 -15.89 17.25
CA ILE A 205 -7.98 -16.10 18.16
C ILE A 205 -8.75 -17.36 17.77
N LEU A 206 -9.10 -17.52 16.49
CA LEU A 206 -9.84 -18.68 16.00
C LEU A 206 -9.05 -19.98 16.16
N LYS A 207 -7.71 -19.95 16.00
CA LYS A 207 -6.84 -21.12 16.25
C LYS A 207 -6.84 -21.51 17.72
N LYS A 208 -6.80 -20.55 18.64
CA LYS A 208 -6.89 -20.81 20.09
C LYS A 208 -8.24 -21.43 20.46
N LEU A 209 -9.34 -20.92 19.91
CA LEU A 209 -10.66 -21.54 20.06
C LEU A 209 -10.74 -22.93 19.46
N LEU A 210 -10.05 -23.19 18.33
CA LEU A 210 -10.01 -24.52 17.73
C LEU A 210 -9.24 -25.53 18.60
N ARG A 211 -8.16 -25.10 19.26
CA ARG A 211 -7.47 -25.93 20.26
C ARG A 211 -8.39 -26.25 21.42
N TRP A 212 -9.12 -25.27 21.92
CA TRP A 212 -10.12 -25.49 22.96
C TRP A 212 -11.24 -26.45 22.52
N ALA A 213 -11.76 -26.31 21.29
CA ALA A 213 -12.77 -27.22 20.76
C ALA A 213 -12.31 -28.68 20.64
N LYS A 214 -10.99 -28.92 20.60
CA LYS A 214 -10.36 -30.24 20.50
C LYS A 214 -9.99 -30.85 21.86
N ALA A 215 -9.88 -30.01 22.89
CA ALA A 215 -9.66 -30.44 24.28
C ALA A 215 -10.95 -31.03 24.87
#